data_AF-A0A7L4ZX98-F1
#
_entry.id   AF-A0A7L4ZX98-F1
#
_cell.length_a   1.000
_cell.length_b   1.000
_cell.length_c   1.000
_cell.angle_alpha   90.00
_cell.angle_beta   90.00
_cell.angle_gamma   90.00
#
_symmetry.space_group_name_H-M   'P 1'
#
loop_
_entity.id
_entity.type
_entity.pdbx_description
1 polymer ?
#
loop_
_entity_poly.entity_id
_entity_poly.type
_entity_poly.pdbx_seq_one_letter_code
_entity_poly.pdbx_strand_id
1 'polypeptide(L)'
;MYGYLCRWLKIPFFWESQTVGWCLLLLTAFLYLLNRIDHRQALQKQVIGEKLGLAMIGFFALIISIVWVALAQSDAYAAAKRAIGRSLAVRQEIGSLQDVFIRPTGQLNIQSSAEGKSGQASLYLVAKGDKEFRDIRADLSKLPTDSAWVLRRINFL
;
A
#
# COMPACT_ATOMS: atom_id res chain seq x y z
N MET A 1 13.92 5.35 -25.68
CA MET A 1 14.96 6.19 -25.05
C MET A 1 14.78 6.32 -23.53
N TYR A 2 13.62 6.71 -23.01
CA TYR A 2 13.42 6.96 -21.57
C TYR A 2 13.65 5.73 -20.65
N GLY A 3 13.20 4.55 -21.06
CA GLY A 3 13.45 3.29 -20.31
C GLY A 3 14.91 2.83 -20.28
N TYR A 4 15.75 3.30 -21.21
CA TYR A 4 17.18 2.95 -21.26
C TYR A 4 18.00 3.79 -20.26
N LEU A 5 17.66 5.07 -20.10
CA LEU A 5 18.27 5.97 -19.11
C LEU A 5 18.01 5.52 -17.66
N CYS A 6 16.81 5.01 -17.37
CA CYS A 6 16.44 4.57 -16.03
C CYS A 6 17.12 3.26 -15.60
N ARG A 7 17.32 2.33 -16.55
CA ARG A 7 18.10 1.10 -16.32
C ARG A 7 19.59 1.40 -16.05
N TRP A 8 20.11 2.44 -16.69
CA TRP A 8 21.50 2.86 -16.50
C TRP A 8 21.75 3.50 -15.13
N LEU A 9 20.77 4.26 -14.60
CA LEU A 9 20.86 4.88 -13.27
C LEU A 9 20.66 3.92 -12.08
N LYS A 10 20.41 2.62 -12.32
CA LYS A 10 20.06 1.64 -11.27
C LYS A 10 18.96 2.12 -10.31
N ILE A 11 17.96 2.83 -10.82
CA ILE A 11 16.73 3.14 -10.08
C ILE A 11 15.59 2.28 -10.67
N PRO A 12 15.60 0.94 -10.48
CA PRO A 12 14.53 0.08 -10.99
C PRO A 12 13.18 0.39 -10.30
N PHE A 13 13.26 0.86 -9.05
CA PHE A 13 12.12 1.03 -8.16
C PHE A 13 11.06 2.03 -8.64
N PHE A 14 11.49 3.10 -9.33
CA PHE A 14 10.61 4.24 -9.60
C PHE A 14 9.61 3.97 -10.74
N TRP A 15 9.98 3.13 -11.71
CA TRP A 15 9.19 2.90 -12.92
C TRP A 15 8.50 1.54 -12.97
N GLU A 16 8.93 0.55 -12.19
CA GLU A 16 8.18 -0.71 -12.01
C GLU A 16 7.04 -0.57 -11.00
N SER A 17 7.14 0.40 -10.08
CA SER A 17 6.08 0.64 -9.11
C SER A 17 4.94 1.43 -9.74
N GLN A 18 3.87 0.72 -10.13
CA GLN A 18 2.61 1.31 -10.59
C GLN A 18 2.12 2.43 -9.65
N THR A 19 2.32 2.26 -8.34
CA THR A 19 1.97 3.25 -7.30
C THR A 19 2.71 4.57 -7.47
N VAL A 20 4.01 4.54 -7.74
CA VAL A 20 4.83 5.75 -7.92
C VAL A 20 4.39 6.54 -9.15
N GLY A 21 4.09 5.85 -10.25
CA GLY A 21 3.55 6.47 -11.47
C GLY A 21 2.24 7.21 -11.21
N TRP A 22 1.31 6.59 -10.47
CA TRP A 22 0.06 7.26 -10.05
C TRP A 22 0.31 8.47 -9.15
N CYS A 23 1.24 8.39 -8.20
CA CYS A 23 1.59 9.52 -7.34
C CYS A 23 2.11 10.73 -8.15
N LEU A 24 3.00 10.50 -9.11
CA LEU A 24 3.50 11.56 -9.98
C LEU A 24 2.41 12.16 -10.86
N LEU A 25 1.53 11.31 -11.42
CA LEU A 25 0.42 11.77 -12.25
C LEU A 25 -0.52 12.65 -11.43
N LEU A 26 -0.88 12.23 -10.22
CA LEU A 26 -1.73 13.01 -9.31
C LEU A 26 -1.06 14.32 -8.89
N LEU A 27 0.24 14.30 -8.59
CA LEU A 27 1.00 15.50 -8.25
C LEU A 27 1.04 16.49 -9.43
N THR A 28 1.28 15.99 -10.64
CA THR A 28 1.30 16.80 -11.86
C THR A 28 -0.08 17.40 -12.13
N ALA A 29 -1.14 16.61 -12.01
CA ALA A 29 -2.53 17.08 -12.16
C ALA A 29 -2.88 18.14 -11.11
N PHE A 30 -2.45 17.94 -9.86
CA PHE A 30 -2.64 18.90 -8.78
C PHE A 30 -1.96 20.24 -9.06
N LEU A 31 -0.67 20.22 -9.42
CA LEU A 31 0.09 21.42 -9.77
C LEU A 31 -0.48 22.13 -11.01
N TYR A 32 -0.88 21.36 -12.02
CA TYR A 32 -1.51 21.89 -13.22
C TYR A 32 -2.83 22.61 -12.90
N LEU A 33 -3.68 22.01 -12.05
CA LEU A 33 -4.94 22.63 -11.63
C LEU A 33 -4.71 23.91 -10.82
N LEU A 34 -3.73 23.93 -9.92
CA LEU A 34 -3.36 25.15 -9.19
C LEU A 34 -2.95 26.28 -10.13
N ASN A 35 -2.02 26.01 -11.04
CA ASN A 35 -1.56 27.00 -12.02
C ASN A 35 -2.71 27.51 -12.91
N ARG A 36 -3.62 26.61 -13.30
CA ARG A 36 -4.80 26.97 -14.09
C ARG A 36 -5.80 27.84 -13.29
N ILE A 37 -5.96 27.61 -11.99
CA ILE A 37 -6.77 28.46 -11.11
C ILE A 37 -6.19 29.86 -11.06
N ASP A 38 -4.87 29.98 -10.83
CA ASP A 38 -4.19 31.27 -10.75
C ASP A 38 -4.35 32.07 -12.06
N HIS A 39 -4.13 31.41 -13.19
CA HIS A 39 -4.29 32.04 -14.51
C HIS A 39 -5.74 32.46 -14.80
N ARG A 40 -6.75 31.67 -14.39
CA ARG A 40 -8.16 32.03 -14.61
C ARG A 40 -8.65 33.13 -13.66
N GLN A 41 -8.15 33.14 -12.43
CA GLN A 41 -8.43 34.22 -11.47
C GLN A 41 -7.86 35.54 -11.95
N ALA A 42 -6.66 35.56 -12.53
CA ALA A 42 -6.08 36.75 -13.15
C ALA A 42 -6.96 37.31 -14.29
N LEU A 43 -7.68 36.44 -14.99
CA LEU A 43 -8.62 36.82 -16.06
C LEU A 43 -10.06 37.07 -15.58
N GLN A 44 -10.31 37.12 -14.26
CA GLN A 44 -11.65 37.23 -13.66
C GLN A 44 -12.66 36.19 -14.17
N LYS A 45 -12.18 35.01 -14.59
CA LYS A 45 -13.03 33.91 -15.06
C LYS A 45 -13.45 33.02 -13.90
N GLN A 46 -14.60 32.36 -14.05
CA GLN A 46 -15.08 31.38 -13.08
C GLN A 46 -14.12 30.18 -13.00
N VAL A 47 -13.79 29.77 -11.77
CA VAL A 47 -12.84 28.66 -11.45
C VAL A 47 -13.49 27.51 -10.69
N ILE A 48 -14.83 27.42 -10.74
CA ILE A 48 -15.60 26.45 -9.94
C ILE A 48 -15.19 25.01 -10.30
N GLY A 49 -15.02 24.71 -11.58
CA GLY A 49 -14.63 23.37 -12.05
C GLY A 49 -13.24 22.95 -11.58
N GLU A 50 -12.26 23.86 -11.63
CA GLU A 50 -10.89 23.57 -11.17
C GLU A 50 -10.83 23.37 -9.65
N LYS A 51 -11.56 24.18 -8.88
CA LYS A 51 -11.69 24.01 -7.42
C LYS A 51 -12.32 22.67 -7.05
N LEU A 52 -13.36 22.26 -7.77
CA LEU A 52 -14.00 20.96 -7.57
C LEU A 52 -13.04 19.80 -7.89
N GLY A 53 -12.26 19.91 -8.96
CA GLY A 53 -11.23 18.92 -9.31
C GLY A 53 -10.16 18.79 -8.23
N LEU A 54 -9.67 19.92 -7.70
CA LEU A 54 -8.69 19.93 -6.61
C LEU A 54 -9.27 19.29 -5.34
N ALA A 55 -10.51 19.62 -4.98
CA ALA A 55 -11.20 19.02 -3.85
C ALA A 55 -11.35 17.50 -3.99
N MET A 56 -11.67 17.02 -5.20
CA MET A 56 -11.78 15.60 -5.50
C MET A 56 -10.43 14.87 -5.35
N ILE A 57 -9.34 15.43 -5.88
CA ILE A 57 -7.99 14.85 -5.72
C ILE A 57 -7.61 14.77 -4.23
N GLY A 58 -7.85 15.85 -3.48
CA GLY A 58 -7.59 15.88 -2.03
C GLY A 58 -8.42 14.85 -1.27
N PHE A 59 -9.70 14.70 -1.62
CA PHE A 59 -10.59 13.71 -1.02
C PHE A 59 -10.12 12.27 -1.27
N PHE A 60 -9.73 11.93 -2.51
CA PHE A 60 -9.18 10.61 -2.81
C PHE A 60 -7.87 10.33 -2.06
N ALA A 61 -6.96 11.31 -2.00
CA ALA A 61 -5.72 11.17 -1.23
C ALA A 61 -5.99 10.94 0.27
N LEU A 62 -7.00 11.60 0.83
CA LEU A 62 -7.42 11.41 2.22
C LEU A 62 -7.95 9.99 2.45
N ILE A 63 -8.86 9.50 1.60
CA ILE A 63 -9.39 8.12 1.71
C ILE A 63 -8.26 7.10 1.65
N ILE A 64 -7.35 7.22 0.69
CA ILE A 64 -6.22 6.29 0.54
C ILE A 64 -5.35 6.30 1.81
N SER A 65 -5.10 7.48 2.37
CA SER A 65 -4.33 7.63 3.61
C SER A 65 -5.01 6.95 4.81
N ILE A 66 -6.33 7.14 4.96
CA ILE A 66 -7.13 6.48 6.01
C ILE A 66 -7.06 4.95 5.87
N VAL A 67 -7.23 4.43 4.65
CA VAL A 67 -7.15 2.98 4.39
C VAL A 67 -5.77 2.44 4.75
N TRP A 68 -4.70 3.14 4.38
CA TRP A 68 -3.32 2.76 4.74
C TRP A 68 -3.11 2.68 6.25
N VAL A 69 -3.55 3.71 6.98
CA VAL A 69 -3.43 3.75 8.45
C VAL A 69 -4.24 2.63 9.09
N ALA A 70 -5.49 2.44 8.66
CA ALA A 70 -6.36 1.39 9.18
C ALA A 70 -5.78 -0.02 8.97
N LEU A 71 -5.21 -0.28 7.78
CA LEU A 71 -4.57 -1.55 7.49
C LEU A 71 -3.28 -1.76 8.29
N ALA A 72 -2.44 -0.71 8.40
CA ALA A 72 -1.19 -0.76 9.16
C ALA A 72 -1.40 -0.93 10.67
N GLN A 73 -2.56 -0.52 11.20
CA GLN A 73 -2.93 -0.72 12.60
C GLN A 73 -3.72 -2.03 12.85
N SER A 74 -4.00 -2.81 11.81
CA SER A 74 -4.78 -4.04 11.97
C SER A 74 -3.99 -5.15 12.68
N ASP A 75 -4.67 -5.91 13.55
CA ASP A 75 -4.09 -7.07 14.23
C ASP A 75 -3.57 -8.12 13.25
N ALA A 76 -4.25 -8.27 12.10
CA ALA A 76 -3.85 -9.18 11.04
C ALA A 76 -2.49 -8.79 10.44
N TYR A 77 -2.27 -7.50 10.19
CA TYR A 77 -0.98 -7.00 9.72
C TYR A 77 0.12 -7.18 10.77
N ALA A 78 -0.16 -6.87 12.04
CA ALA A 78 0.79 -7.08 13.12
C ALA A 78 1.20 -8.56 13.26
N ALA A 79 0.23 -9.48 13.16
CA ALA A 79 0.47 -10.92 13.18
C ALA A 79 1.32 -11.37 11.98
N ALA A 80 0.99 -10.89 10.76
CA ALA A 80 1.74 -11.20 9.56
C ALA A 80 3.20 -10.70 9.65
N LYS A 81 3.41 -9.45 10.06
CA LYS A 81 4.75 -8.87 10.24
C LYS A 81 5.60 -9.67 11.24
N ARG A 82 5.02 -10.09 12.37
CA ARG A 82 5.70 -10.96 13.34
C ARG A 82 6.04 -12.33 12.76
N ALA A 83 5.11 -12.94 12.02
CA ALA A 83 5.32 -14.26 11.45
C ALA A 83 6.40 -14.25 10.35
N ILE A 84 6.40 -13.22 9.49
CA ILE A 84 7.44 -13.00 8.47
C ILE A 84 8.81 -12.79 9.13
N GLY A 85 8.89 -11.97 10.17
CA GLY A 85 10.15 -11.73 10.89
C GLY A 85 10.77 -12.97 11.54
N ARG A 86 9.97 -14.00 11.81
CA ARG A 86 10.41 -15.29 12.39
C ARG A 86 10.61 -16.38 11.33
N SER A 87 10.21 -16.15 10.08
CA SER A 87 10.28 -17.17 9.03
C SER A 87 11.72 -17.35 8.52
N LEU A 88 12.26 -18.55 8.69
CA LEU A 88 13.59 -18.89 8.15
C LEU A 88 13.59 -18.84 6.61
N ALA A 89 12.50 -19.30 5.98
CA ALA A 89 12.35 -19.27 4.53
C ALA A 89 12.43 -17.85 3.97
N VAL A 90 11.74 -16.89 4.62
CA VAL A 90 11.82 -15.47 4.20
C VAL A 90 13.25 -14.96 4.36
N ARG A 91 13.92 -15.26 5.48
CA ARG A 91 15.32 -14.83 5.71
C ARG A 91 16.30 -15.44 4.71
N GLN A 92 16.04 -16.64 4.20
CA GLN A 92 16.89 -17.25 3.17
C GLN A 92 16.81 -16.49 1.85
N GLU A 93 15.61 -16.05 1.46
CA GLU A 93 15.37 -15.27 0.24
C GLU A 93 15.93 -13.84 0.36
N ILE A 94 15.45 -13.06 1.33
CA ILE A 94 15.75 -11.61 1.39
C ILE A 94 16.90 -11.23 2.33
N GLY A 95 17.40 -12.19 3.12
CA GLY A 95 18.40 -11.96 4.16
C GLY A 95 17.80 -11.40 5.46
N SER A 96 18.52 -10.52 6.15
CA SER A 96 18.05 -9.91 7.40
C SER A 96 16.90 -8.95 7.13
N LEU A 97 15.73 -9.23 7.71
CA LEU A 97 14.53 -8.41 7.54
C LEU A 97 14.74 -7.02 8.14
N GLN A 98 14.68 -5.99 7.31
CA GLN A 98 14.75 -4.58 7.73
C GLN A 98 13.35 -4.02 8.00
N ASP A 99 12.41 -4.26 7.09
CA ASP A 99 11.04 -3.78 7.24
C ASP A 99 10.03 -4.62 6.45
N VAL A 100 8.76 -4.44 6.78
CA VAL A 100 7.62 -5.01 6.06
C VAL A 100 6.64 -3.90 5.82
N PHE A 101 6.20 -3.74 4.57
CA PHE A 101 5.18 -2.79 4.15
C PHE A 101 3.91 -3.53 3.75
N ILE A 102 2.74 -2.98 4.06
CA ILE A 102 1.47 -3.50 3.57
C ILE A 102 1.13 -2.86 2.23
N ARG A 103 0.73 -3.65 1.25
CA ARG A 103 0.03 -3.12 0.07
C ARG A 103 -1.44 -2.99 0.44
N PRO A 104 -2.13 -1.90 0.06
CA PRO A 104 -3.55 -1.69 0.34
C PRO A 104 -4.43 -2.55 -0.58
N THR A 105 -4.04 -3.79 -0.78
CA THR A 105 -4.65 -4.79 -1.65
C THR A 105 -4.73 -6.07 -0.84
N GLY A 106 -5.87 -6.72 -0.86
CA GLY A 106 -6.09 -7.92 -0.06
C GLY A 106 -7.57 -8.15 0.21
N GLN A 107 -7.84 -9.18 1.00
CA GLN A 107 -9.18 -9.51 1.45
C GLN A 107 -9.14 -9.74 2.95
N LEU A 108 -10.07 -9.13 3.67
CA LEU A 108 -10.26 -9.35 5.09
C LEU A 108 -11.74 -9.66 5.30
N ASN A 109 -12.03 -10.90 5.68
CA ASN A 109 -13.37 -11.34 6.01
C ASN A 109 -13.41 -11.67 7.51
N ILE A 110 -14.23 -10.95 8.25
CA ILE A 110 -14.41 -11.14 9.69
C ILE A 110 -15.88 -11.46 9.93
N GLN A 111 -16.12 -12.56 10.62
CA GLN A 111 -17.44 -12.98 11.07
C GLN A 111 -17.48 -12.92 12.60
N SER A 112 -18.53 -12.32 13.13
CA SER A 112 -18.79 -12.28 14.57
C SER A 112 -20.00 -13.16 14.85
N SER A 113 -19.82 -14.19 15.66
CA SER A 113 -20.90 -15.06 16.15
C SER A 113 -20.99 -14.96 17.68
N ALA A 114 -22.02 -15.59 18.26
CA ALA A 114 -22.16 -15.71 19.71
C ALA A 114 -20.99 -16.49 20.36
N GLU A 115 -20.29 -17.31 19.57
CA GLU A 115 -19.16 -18.15 20.01
C GLU A 115 -17.80 -17.42 19.90
N GLY A 116 -17.76 -16.22 19.29
CA GLY A 116 -16.56 -15.41 19.19
C GLY A 116 -16.36 -14.74 17.83
N LYS A 117 -15.16 -14.20 17.60
CA LYS A 117 -14.77 -13.57 16.34
C LYS A 117 -13.89 -14.52 15.53
N SER A 118 -14.35 -14.90 14.35
CA SER A 118 -13.56 -15.66 13.38
C SER A 118 -13.28 -14.83 12.14
N GLY A 119 -12.30 -15.23 11.34
CA GLY A 119 -12.02 -14.54 10.09
C GLY A 119 -10.91 -15.14 9.26
N GLN A 120 -10.84 -14.71 8.02
CA GLN A 120 -9.77 -15.03 7.08
C GLN A 120 -9.24 -13.72 6.48
N ALA A 121 -7.92 -13.64 6.31
CA ALA A 121 -7.27 -12.49 5.74
C ALA A 121 -6.23 -12.95 4.71
N SER A 122 -6.27 -12.39 3.50
CA SER A 122 -5.17 -12.46 2.54
C SER A 122 -4.57 -11.07 2.42
N LEU A 123 -3.35 -10.90 2.96
CA LEU A 123 -2.61 -9.65 2.94
C LEU A 123 -1.47 -9.74 1.91
N TYR A 124 -1.33 -8.70 1.10
CA TYR A 124 -0.19 -8.53 0.21
C TYR A 124 0.81 -7.59 0.89
N LEU A 125 2.03 -8.06 1.08
CA LEU A 125 3.07 -7.41 1.86
C LEU A 125 4.34 -7.33 1.02
N VAL A 126 5.14 -6.28 1.23
CA VAL A 126 6.48 -6.15 0.67
C VAL A 126 7.47 -6.31 1.82
N ALA A 127 8.25 -7.38 1.81
CA ALA A 127 9.31 -7.58 2.79
C ALA A 127 10.62 -7.03 2.22
N LYS A 128 11.22 -6.09 2.96
CA LYS A 128 12.52 -5.51 2.65
C LYS A 128 13.58 -6.22 3.49
N GLY A 129 14.45 -6.96 2.82
CA GLY A 129 15.67 -7.48 3.43
C GLY A 129 16.89 -6.63 3.12
N ASP A 130 18.05 -7.05 3.62
CA ASP A 130 19.35 -6.48 3.29
C ASP A 130 19.86 -6.89 1.90
N LYS A 131 19.46 -8.06 1.39
CA LYS A 131 19.82 -8.52 0.04
C LYS A 131 18.88 -7.97 -1.03
N GLU A 132 17.58 -8.15 -0.82
CA GLU A 132 16.56 -7.82 -1.82
C GLU A 132 15.19 -7.54 -1.19
N PHE A 133 14.25 -7.13 -2.03
CA PHE A 133 12.85 -6.95 -1.68
C PHE A 133 12.03 -8.08 -2.28
N ARG A 134 11.03 -8.57 -1.56
CA ARG A 134 10.09 -9.57 -2.07
C ARG A 134 8.65 -9.22 -1.77
N ASP A 135 7.81 -9.40 -2.78
CA ASP A 135 6.37 -9.38 -2.62
C ASP A 135 5.92 -10.72 -2.04
N ILE A 136 5.14 -10.64 -0.97
CA ILE A 136 4.69 -11.79 -0.18
C ILE A 136 3.17 -11.70 -0.04
N ARG A 137 2.49 -12.80 -0.34
CA ARG A 137 1.11 -13.01 0.08
C ARG A 137 1.09 -13.80 1.39
N ALA A 138 0.55 -13.19 2.44
CA ALA A 138 0.33 -13.82 3.73
C ALA A 138 -1.16 -14.12 3.92
N ASP A 139 -1.49 -15.41 4.03
CA ASP A 139 -2.84 -15.86 4.33
C ASP A 139 -2.94 -16.18 5.82
N LEU A 140 -3.84 -15.50 6.52
CA LEU A 140 -4.09 -15.62 7.96
C LEU A 140 -5.52 -16.10 8.21
N SER A 141 -5.71 -16.76 9.34
CA SER A 141 -7.03 -17.09 9.85
C SER A 141 -7.11 -16.80 11.35
N LYS A 142 -8.30 -16.49 11.83
CA LYS A 142 -8.62 -16.44 13.26
C LYS A 142 -9.79 -17.39 13.51
N LEU A 143 -9.61 -18.40 14.34
CA LEU A 143 -10.72 -19.23 14.84
C LEU A 143 -11.38 -18.54 16.03
N PRO A 144 -12.64 -18.87 16.37
CA PRO A 144 -13.33 -18.31 17.55
C PRO A 144 -12.55 -18.52 18.86
N THR A 145 -11.83 -19.63 18.95
CA THR A 145 -10.97 -20.00 20.09
C THR A 145 -9.64 -19.26 20.14
N ASP A 146 -9.22 -18.63 19.05
CA ASP A 146 -7.89 -18.01 18.95
C ASP A 146 -7.92 -16.58 19.48
N SER A 147 -7.02 -16.25 20.41
CA SER A 147 -6.85 -14.88 20.90
C SER A 147 -6.28 -13.94 19.83
N ALA A 148 -5.53 -14.46 18.85
CA ALA A 148 -4.85 -13.69 17.82
C ALA A 148 -4.97 -14.33 16.42
N TRP A 149 -4.67 -13.54 15.38
CA TRP A 149 -4.57 -14.05 14.01
C TRP A 149 -3.37 -15.00 13.86
N VAL A 150 -3.59 -16.13 13.20
CA VAL A 150 -2.58 -17.16 12.95
C VAL A 150 -2.26 -17.20 11.46
N LEU A 151 -0.97 -17.12 11.14
CA LEU A 151 -0.48 -17.31 9.77
C LEU A 151 -0.69 -18.77 9.33
N ARG A 152 -1.36 -18.96 8.19
CA ARG A 152 -1.61 -20.28 7.60
C ARG A 152 -0.68 -20.58 6.43
N ARG A 153 -0.40 -19.57 5.59
CA ARG A 153 0.42 -19.74 4.39
C ARG A 153 1.16 -18.45 4.04
N ILE A 154 2.38 -18.61 3.54
CA ILE A 154 3.18 -17.56 2.90
C ILE A 154 3.47 -18.02 1.48
N ASN A 155 3.21 -17.16 0.49
CA ASN A 155 3.62 -17.38 -0.89
C ASN A 155 4.44 -16.17 -1.36
N PHE A 156 5.55 -16.42 -2.05
CA PHE A 156 6.30 -15.39 -2.75
C PHE A 156 5.64 -15.14 -4.12
N LEU A 157 5.51 -13.87 -4.51
CA LEU A 157 4.88 -13.45 -5.76
C LEU A 157 5.92 -13.08 -6.83
#